data_AF-A0AAD8PKH7-F1
#
_entry.id   AF-A0AAD8PKH7-F1
#
_cell.length_a   1.000
_cell.length_b   1.000
_cell.length_c   1.000
_cell.angle_alpha   90.00
_cell.angle_beta   90.00
_cell.angle_gamma   90.00
#
_symmetry.space_group_name_H-M   'P 1'
#
loop_
_entity.id
_entity.type
_entity.pdbx_description
1 polymer ?
#
loop_
_entity_poly.entity_id
_entity_poly.type
_entity_poly.pdbx_seq_one_letter_code
_entity_poly.pdbx_strand_id
1 'polypeptide(L)'
;MTEGGYISWSKNSDTSKLLSLKVSWKLNTSRHAPFTKYNVYVEKLTADSNTKPFRSFLGVASVEAFYVSNLLVPDEVTSLKFIVQACGHDGSRQELEECPKLFLVPVDHYV
;
A
#
# COMPACT_ATOMS: atom_id res chain seq x y z
N MET A 1 -3.36 6.98 -11.62
CA MET A 1 -1.93 6.79 -11.27
C MET A 1 -1.81 6.75 -9.76
N THR A 2 -0.95 5.90 -9.20
CA THR A 2 -0.71 5.80 -7.75
C THR A 2 0.72 6.22 -7.47
N GLU A 3 0.91 7.06 -6.47
CA GLU A 3 2.19 7.67 -6.14
C GLU A 3 2.46 7.57 -4.63
N GLY A 4 3.74 7.38 -4.28
CA GLY A 4 4.23 7.48 -2.92
C GLY A 4 4.88 8.84 -2.68
N GLY A 5 4.57 9.48 -1.56
CA GLY A 5 5.19 10.73 -1.14
C GLY A 5 5.43 10.74 0.37
N TYR A 6 6.23 11.69 0.87
CA TYR A 6 6.58 11.81 2.29
C TYR A 6 7.11 10.48 2.87
N ILE A 7 7.95 9.78 2.09
CA ILE A 7 8.48 8.47 2.44
C ILE A 7 9.61 8.67 3.46
N SER A 8 9.48 8.03 4.62
CA SER A 8 10.48 8.03 5.68
C SER A 8 10.71 6.60 6.14
N TRP A 9 11.99 6.20 6.14
CA TRP A 9 12.45 4.95 6.75
C TRP A 9 13.15 5.27 8.06
N SER A 10 12.97 4.41 9.06
CA SER A 10 13.71 4.49 10.31
C SER A 10 14.04 3.10 10.83
N LYS A 11 15.13 2.99 11.58
CA LYS A 11 15.52 1.72 12.21
C LYS A 11 14.52 1.38 13.32
N ASN A 12 14.06 0.13 13.37
CA ASN A 12 13.26 -0.39 14.48
C ASN A 12 14.08 -1.33 15.38
N SER A 13 14.66 -2.35 14.76
CA SER A 13 15.53 -3.36 15.37
C SER A 13 16.65 -3.71 14.40
N ASP A 14 17.48 -4.70 14.75
CA ASP A 14 18.52 -5.22 13.86
C ASP A 14 17.97 -6.11 12.73
N THR A 15 16.67 -6.40 12.74
CA THR A 15 15.98 -7.28 11.78
C THR A 15 14.74 -6.64 11.14
N SER A 16 14.51 -5.35 11.41
CA SER A 16 13.33 -4.65 10.91
C SER A 16 13.49 -3.14 10.89
N LYS A 17 12.71 -2.52 10.00
CA LYS A 17 12.62 -1.08 9.80
C LYS A 17 11.16 -0.62 9.95
N LEU A 18 10.96 0.66 10.24
CA LEU A 18 9.64 1.30 10.17
C LEU A 18 9.55 2.16 8.92
N LEU A 19 8.45 2.01 8.21
CA LEU A 19 8.08 2.83 7.05
C LEU A 19 6.92 3.74 7.42
N SER A 20 7.09 5.04 7.17
CA SER A 20 5.99 5.99 7.09
C SER A 20 5.91 6.59 5.69
N LEU A 21 4.71 6.70 5.13
CA LEU A 21 4.49 7.27 3.80
C LEU A 21 3.06 7.77 3.61
N LYS A 22 2.90 8.70 2.67
CA LYS A 22 1.62 9.03 2.07
C LYS A 22 1.47 8.28 0.74
N VAL A 23 0.43 7.48 0.62
CA VAL A 23 -0.02 6.91 -0.67
C VAL A 23 -1.07 7.86 -1.24
N SER A 24 -0.91 8.30 -2.48
CA SER A 24 -1.89 9.14 -3.19
C SER A 24 -2.27 8.46 -4.50
N TRP A 25 -3.51 8.64 -4.94
CA TRP A 25 -3.96 8.08 -6.21
C TRP A 25 -4.82 9.08 -6.97
N LYS A 26 -5.07 8.78 -8.24
CA LYS A 26 -6.10 9.40 -9.06
C LYS A 26 -6.86 8.33 -9.78
N LEU A 27 -8.18 8.34 -9.65
CA LEU A 27 -9.06 7.46 -10.42
C LEU A 27 -9.45 8.11 -11.75
N ASN A 28 -9.47 7.31 -12.81
CA ASN A 28 -10.08 7.72 -14.06
C ASN A 28 -11.61 7.64 -13.89
N THR A 29 -12.22 8.78 -13.55
CA THR A 29 -13.66 8.92 -13.29
C THR A 29 -14.52 8.84 -14.55
N SER A 30 -13.92 8.72 -15.74
CA SER A 30 -14.66 8.66 -17.01
C SER A 30 -15.45 7.37 -17.23
N ARG A 31 -15.28 6.33 -16.39
CA ARG A 31 -15.92 5.01 -16.57
C ARG A 31 -16.63 4.43 -15.35
N HIS A 32 -16.58 5.08 -14.19
CA HIS A 32 -17.08 4.46 -12.97
C HIS A 32 -17.88 5.44 -12.10
N ALA A 33 -18.87 4.90 -11.39
CA ALA A 33 -19.68 5.59 -10.40
C ALA A 33 -18.81 6.36 -9.40
N PRO A 34 -19.32 7.44 -8.77
CA PRO A 34 -18.58 8.17 -7.75
C PRO A 34 -18.25 7.24 -6.58
N PHE A 35 -17.02 6.73 -6.55
CA PHE A 35 -16.51 5.96 -5.42
C PHE A 35 -16.35 6.90 -4.22
N THR A 36 -16.86 6.48 -3.07
CA THR A 36 -16.88 7.32 -1.86
C THR A 36 -15.87 6.86 -0.81
N LYS A 37 -15.37 5.63 -0.95
CA LYS A 37 -14.46 4.99 0.01
C LYS A 37 -13.43 4.14 -0.71
N TYR A 38 -12.26 4.05 -0.10
CA TYR A 38 -11.12 3.29 -0.60
C TYR A 38 -10.57 2.42 0.52
N ASN A 39 -10.58 1.11 0.33
CA ASN A 39 -9.86 0.21 1.22
C ASN A 39 -8.39 0.21 0.82
N VAL A 40 -7.50 0.38 1.80
CA VAL A 40 -6.06 0.39 1.58
C VAL A 40 -5.46 -0.86 2.20
N TYR A 41 -4.64 -1.55 1.42
CA TYR A 41 -3.95 -2.77 1.82
C TYR A 41 -2.46 -2.67 1.55
N VAL A 42 -1.69 -3.55 2.19
CA VAL A 42 -0.29 -3.80 1.86
C VAL A 42 -0.02 -5.30 1.77
N GLU A 43 0.70 -5.70 0.74
CA GLU A 43 1.34 -7.00 0.59
C GLU A 43 2.85 -6.82 0.84
N LYS A 44 3.40 -7.62 1.76
CA LYS A 44 4.86 -7.72 1.99
C LYS A 44 5.38 -8.89 1.17
N LEU A 45 6.19 -8.60 0.17
CA LEU A 45 6.75 -9.58 -0.75
C LEU A 45 8.16 -9.95 -0.28
N THR A 46 8.47 -11.24 -0.27
CA THR A 46 9.80 -11.77 0.07
C THR A 46 10.41 -12.43 -1.17
N ALA A 47 11.69 -12.82 -1.09
CA ALA A 47 12.35 -13.54 -2.17
C ALA A 47 11.83 -14.99 -2.34
N ASP A 48 11.17 -15.55 -1.33
CA ASP A 48 10.63 -16.91 -1.39
C ASP A 48 9.32 -16.95 -2.19
N SER A 49 9.42 -17.35 -3.45
CA SER A 49 8.30 -17.47 -4.39
C SER A 49 7.24 -18.49 -3.97
N ASN A 50 7.52 -19.39 -3.03
CA ASN A 50 6.55 -20.37 -2.54
C ASN A 50 5.61 -19.78 -1.49
N THR A 51 5.96 -18.63 -0.91
CA THR A 51 5.09 -17.94 0.05
C THR A 51 4.14 -17.00 -0.67
N LYS A 52 2.83 -17.30 -0.61
CA LYS A 52 1.83 -16.34 -1.06
C LYS A 52 1.91 -15.10 -0.16
N PRO A 53 2.05 -13.89 -0.73
CA PRO A 53 2.16 -12.70 0.08
C PRO A 53 0.90 -12.48 0.90
N PHE A 54 1.07 -12.32 2.21
CA PHE A 54 -0.02 -12.00 3.10
C PHE A 54 -0.46 -10.55 2.90
N ARG A 55 -1.73 -10.36 2.54
CA ARG A 55 -2.32 -9.03 2.40
C ARG A 55 -2.87 -8.56 3.74
N SER A 56 -2.35 -7.45 4.22
CA SER A 56 -2.81 -6.78 5.44
C SER A 56 -3.72 -5.60 5.09
N PHE A 57 -4.85 -5.47 5.77
CA PHE A 57 -5.70 -4.28 5.69
C PHE A 57 -5.10 -3.16 6.54
N LEU A 58 -5.00 -1.97 5.97
CA LEU A 58 -4.45 -0.79 6.64
C LEU A 58 -5.54 0.18 7.09
N GLY A 59 -6.63 0.31 6.33
CA GLY A 59 -7.72 1.21 6.67
C GLY A 59 -8.59 1.62 5.50
N VAL A 60 -9.47 2.58 5.76
CA VAL A 60 -10.37 3.17 4.75
C VAL A 60 -10.03 4.65 4.59
N ALA A 61 -9.98 5.14 3.35
CA ALA A 61 -9.92 6.55 3.02
C ALA A 61 -11.22 7.01 2.35
N SER A 62 -11.63 8.26 2.61
CA SER A 62 -12.72 8.95 1.87
C SER A 62 -12.19 9.99 0.87
N VAL A 63 -10.87 10.13 0.79
CA VAL A 63 -10.16 11.03 -0.15
C VAL A 63 -9.11 10.22 -0.89
N GLU A 64 -8.56 10.76 -1.99
CA GLU A 64 -7.57 10.07 -2.82
C GLU A 64 -6.14 10.04 -2.23
N ALA A 65 -6.04 9.94 -0.91
CA ALA A 65 -4.79 9.79 -0.19
C ALA A 65 -4.98 9.03 1.13
N PHE A 66 -3.94 8.33 1.56
CA PHE A 66 -3.88 7.61 2.83
C PHE A 66 -2.47 7.71 3.42
N TYR A 67 -2.38 8.06 4.70
CA TYR A 67 -1.11 8.09 5.40
C TYR A 67 -0.94 6.79 6.19
N VAL A 68 0.20 6.14 6.00
CA VAL A 68 0.62 4.97 6.76
C VAL A 68 1.73 5.43 7.71
N SER A 69 1.55 5.17 9.00
CA SER A 69 2.52 5.52 10.03
C SER A 69 3.16 4.26 10.58
N ASN A 70 4.49 4.27 10.73
CA ASN A 70 5.28 3.26 11.43
C ASN A 70 4.94 1.82 11.04
N LEU A 71 4.76 1.55 9.75
CA LEU A 71 4.56 0.20 9.24
C LEU A 71 5.84 -0.61 9.48
N LEU A 72 5.75 -1.67 10.27
CA LEU A 72 6.86 -2.59 10.49
C LEU A 72 7.18 -3.37 9.21
N VAL A 73 8.43 -3.29 8.76
CA VAL A 73 8.95 -3.98 7.57
C VAL A 73 10.14 -4.84 8.01
N PRO A 74 9.95 -6.17 8.10
CA PRO A 74 11.05 -7.10 8.32
C PRO A 74 12.08 -7.08 7.18
N ASP A 75 13.35 -7.39 7.46
CA ASP A 75 14.43 -7.31 6.47
C ASP A 75 14.33 -8.37 5.36
N GLU A 76 13.59 -9.46 5.57
CA GLU A 76 13.29 -10.44 4.52
C GLU A 76 12.34 -9.91 3.42
N VAL A 77 11.70 -8.75 3.66
CA VAL A 77 10.80 -8.12 2.69
C VAL A 77 11.64 -7.44 1.61
N THR A 78 11.51 -7.93 0.38
CA THR A 78 12.20 -7.37 -0.79
C THR A 78 11.39 -6.26 -1.45
N SER A 79 10.06 -6.28 -1.30
CA SER A 79 9.20 -5.22 -1.81
C SER A 79 7.86 -5.14 -1.07
N LEU A 80 7.30 -3.94 -1.06
CA LEU A 80 5.96 -3.65 -0.56
C LEU A 80 5.07 -3.30 -1.73
N LYS A 81 3.87 -3.86 -1.74
CA LYS A 81 2.83 -3.56 -2.73
C LYS A 81 1.60 -3.04 -2.02
N PHE A 82 1.39 -1.73 -2.11
CA PHE A 82 0.18 -1.08 -1.61
C PHE A 82 -0.92 -1.19 -2.66
N ILE A 83 -2.13 -1.52 -2.22
CA ILE A 83 -3.30 -1.72 -3.09
C ILE A 83 -4.42 -0.83 -2.59
N VAL A 84 -4.99 -0.04 -3.50
CA VAL A 84 -6.13 0.85 -3.20
C VAL A 84 -7.36 0.29 -3.90
N GLN A 85 -8.32 -0.22 -3.14
CA GLN A 85 -9.56 -0.79 -3.69
C GLN A 85 -10.70 0.20 -3.55
N ALA A 86 -11.22 0.68 -4.68
CA ALA A 86 -12.40 1.52 -4.72
C ALA A 86 -13.65 0.73 -4.31
N CYS A 87 -14.50 1.36 -3.48
CA CYS A 87 -15.76 0.81 -3.01
C CYS A 87 -16.92 1.70 -3.46
N GLY A 88 -17.90 1.08 -4.13
CA GLY A 88 -19.14 1.73 -4.55
C GLY A 88 -20.03 2.06 -3.35
N HIS A 89 -20.97 2.99 -3.55
CA HIS A 89 -21.94 3.36 -2.53
C HIS A 89 -22.86 2.19 -2.12
N ASP A 90 -23.08 1.25 -3.03
CA ASP A 90 -23.83 0.00 -2.82
C ASP A 90 -23.02 -1.10 -2.10
N GLY A 91 -21.76 -0.82 -1.74
CA GLY A 91 -20.86 -1.79 -1.11
C GLY A 91 -20.14 -2.71 -2.10
N SER A 92 -20.35 -2.53 -3.41
CA SER A 92 -19.55 -3.19 -4.45
C SER A 92 -18.07 -2.81 -4.30
N ARG A 93 -17.19 -3.73 -4.69
CA ARG A 93 -15.74 -3.55 -4.57
C ARG A 93 -15.07 -3.82 -5.91
N GLN A 94 -14.13 -2.96 -6.28
CA GLN A 94 -13.29 -3.20 -7.44
C GLN A 94 -12.51 -4.52 -7.29
N GLU A 95 -12.34 -5.26 -8.38
CA GLU A 95 -11.46 -6.41 -8.41
C GLU A 95 -10.01 -6.02 -8.09
N LEU A 96 -9.34 -6.83 -7.28
CA LEU A 96 -8.00 -6.50 -6.75
C LEU A 96 -6.93 -6.43 -7.84
N GLU A 97 -7.08 -7.20 -8.91
CA GLU A 97 -6.16 -7.18 -10.05
C GLU A 97 -6.27 -5.88 -10.85
N GLU A 98 -7.44 -5.25 -10.85
CA GLU A 98 -7.69 -3.95 -11.50
C GLU A 98 -7.39 -2.75 -10.59
N CYS A 99 -7.21 -2.98 -9.29
CA CYS A 99 -6.95 -1.92 -8.33
C CYS A 99 -5.63 -1.19 -8.65
N PRO A 100 -5.58 0.15 -8.47
CA PRO A 100 -4.34 0.90 -8.45
C PRO A 100 -3.34 0.33 -7.43
N LYS A 101 -2.07 0.21 -7.85
CA LYS A 101 -0.99 -0.39 -7.06
C LYS A 101 0.19 0.57 -6.96
N LEU A 102 0.83 0.62 -5.79
CA LEU A 102 2.12 1.29 -5.58
C LEU A 102 3.13 0.26 -5.08
N PHE A 103 4.25 0.15 -5.78
CA PHE A 103 5.37 -0.69 -5.39
C PHE A 103 6.46 0.15 -4.73
N LEU A 104 6.98 -0.30 -3.60
CA LEU A 104 8.07 0.34 -2.89
C LEU A 104 9.12 -0.71 -2.52
N VAL A 105 10.38 -0.42 -2.82
CA VAL A 105 11.52 -1.24 -2.41
C VAL A 105 12.09 -0.66 -1.11
N PRO A 106 12.29 -1.46 -0.05
CA PRO A 106 12.98 -1.01 1.15
C PRO A 106 14.38 -0.50 0.85
N VAL A 107 14.78 0.58 1.52
CA VAL A 107 16.12 1.16 1.37
C VAL A 107 17.02 0.62 2.46
N ASP A 108 18.22 0.20 2.11
CA ASP A 108 19.26 -0.13 3.07
C ASP A 108 19.96 1.15 3.54
N HIS A 109 19.99 1.36 4.85
CA HIS A 109 20.87 2.36 5.44
C HIS A 109 22.27 1.76 5.46
N TYR A 110 23.05 2.01 4.41
CA TYR A 110 24.50 1.99 4.54
C TYR A 110 24.88 3.24 5.34
N VAL A 111 25.39 3.03 6.56
CA VAL A 111 26.00 4.06 7.40
C VAL A 111 27.34 4.45 6.81
#